data_AF-A0A838TWD3-F1
#
_entry.id   AF-A0A838TWD3-F1
#
_cell.length_a   1.000
_cell.length_b   1.000
_cell.length_c   1.000
_cell.angle_alpha   90.00
_cell.angle_beta   90.00
_cell.angle_gamma   90.00
#
_symmetry.space_group_name_H-M   'P 1'
#
loop_
_entity.id
_entity.type
_entity.pdbx_description
1 polymer ?
#
loop_
_entity_poly.entity_id
_entity_poly.type
_entity_poly.pdbx_seq_one_letter_code
_entity_poly.pdbx_strand_id
1 'polypeptide(L)'
;MLSETHPVGKSKAVYFRNNGFNQTNVAKLEHALLAIAWTESVTKKVTLPYGNNYQVDGKIKTPLGSTIHITTVWFIKTKGRKPSFVTAYPV
;
A
#
# COMPACT_ATOMS: atom_id res chain seq x y z
N MET A 1 3.38 9.72 3.25
CA MET A 1 2.28 8.82 2.82
C MET A 1 0.95 9.01 3.57
N LEU A 2 0.75 10.13 4.31
CA LEU A 2 -0.56 10.53 4.84
C LEU A 2 -0.74 12.07 4.76
N SER A 3 -0.21 12.69 3.69
CA SER A 3 -0.32 14.13 3.48
C SER A 3 -1.65 14.44 2.78
N GLU A 4 -2.48 15.29 3.39
CA GLU A 4 -3.77 15.71 2.83
C GLU A 4 -3.64 16.70 1.67
N THR A 5 -2.43 17.23 1.46
CA THR A 5 -2.13 18.29 0.50
C THR A 5 -1.92 17.80 -0.94
N HIS A 6 -2.14 16.51 -1.24
CA HIS A 6 -2.12 16.00 -2.62
C HIS A 6 -3.54 15.56 -3.05
N PRO A 7 -4.18 16.24 -4.03
CA PRO A 7 -5.59 16.05 -4.40
C PRO A 7 -6.00 14.59 -4.69
N VAL A 8 -5.07 13.79 -5.24
CA VAL A 8 -5.31 12.40 -5.67
C VAL A 8 -5.19 11.37 -4.51
N GLY A 9 -4.67 11.77 -3.35
CA GLY A 9 -4.41 10.88 -2.19
C GLY A 9 -5.47 10.92 -1.09
N LYS A 10 -6.41 11.87 -1.13
CA LYS A 10 -7.30 12.20 -0.01
C LYS A 10 -8.20 11.04 0.43
N SER A 11 -8.86 10.36 -0.51
CA SER A 11 -9.79 9.27 -0.20
C SER A 11 -9.10 8.06 0.46
N LYS A 12 -7.90 7.72 0.01
CA LYS A 12 -7.08 6.63 0.58
C LYS A 12 -6.61 6.99 1.98
N ALA A 13 -6.11 8.21 2.17
CA ALA A 13 -5.69 8.71 3.48
C ALA A 13 -6.86 8.72 4.48
N VAL A 14 -8.05 9.17 4.07
CA VAL A 14 -9.27 9.14 4.90
C VAL A 14 -9.63 7.70 5.29
N TYR A 15 -9.59 6.76 4.35
CA TYR A 15 -9.89 5.36 4.67
C TYR A 15 -8.97 4.78 5.75
N PHE A 16 -7.66 4.98 5.63
CA PHE A 16 -6.71 4.50 6.65
C PHE A 16 -6.90 5.21 7.99
N ARG A 17 -7.20 6.52 7.98
CA ARG A 17 -7.53 7.26 9.21
C ARG A 17 -8.79 6.77 9.90
N ASN A 18 -9.85 6.46 9.14
CA ASN A 18 -11.08 5.89 9.67
C ASN A 18 -10.86 4.49 10.27
N ASN A 19 -9.79 3.80 9.86
CA ASN A 19 -9.34 2.55 10.45
C ASN A 19 -8.30 2.74 11.58
N GLY A 20 -8.11 3.97 12.07
CA GLY A 20 -7.25 4.28 13.21
C GLY A 20 -5.77 4.48 12.89
N PHE A 21 -5.37 4.46 11.62
CA PHE A 21 -4.00 4.81 11.24
C PHE A 21 -3.79 6.34 11.22
N ASN A 22 -2.72 6.82 11.82
CA ASN A 22 -2.38 8.23 11.88
C ASN A 22 -0.86 8.42 11.97
N GLN A 23 -0.41 9.66 12.17
CA GLN A 23 1.01 9.99 12.21
C GLN A 23 1.78 9.30 13.36
N THR A 24 1.12 9.01 14.49
CA THR A 24 1.77 8.38 15.65
C THR A 24 1.94 6.87 15.50
N ASN A 25 1.26 6.25 14.54
CA ASN A 25 1.31 4.80 14.30
C ASN A 25 1.60 4.41 12.85
N VAL A 26 2.15 5.35 12.06
CA VAL A 26 2.45 5.15 10.63
C VAL A 26 3.37 3.95 10.38
N ALA A 27 4.29 3.66 11.29
CA ALA A 27 5.17 2.48 11.21
C ALA A 27 4.38 1.16 11.21
N LYS A 28 3.23 1.09 11.92
CA LYS A 28 2.36 -0.10 11.89
C LYS A 28 1.76 -0.33 10.50
N LEU A 29 1.35 0.75 9.83
CA LEU A 29 0.85 0.67 8.47
C LEU A 29 1.97 0.23 7.51
N GLU A 30 3.15 0.83 7.62
CA GLU A 30 4.31 0.47 6.81
C GLU A 30 4.68 -1.02 6.95
N HIS A 31 4.80 -1.52 8.17
CA HIS A 31 5.07 -2.94 8.42
C HIS A 31 3.99 -3.85 7.84
N ALA A 32 2.71 -3.45 7.93
CA ALA A 32 1.62 -4.24 7.38
C ALA A 32 1.63 -4.26 5.84
N LEU A 33 1.96 -3.14 5.19
CA LEU A 33 2.13 -3.06 3.73
C LEU A 33 3.30 -3.91 3.25
N LEU A 34 4.43 -3.86 3.97
CA LEU A 34 5.58 -4.71 3.69
C LEU A 34 5.26 -6.18 3.88
N ALA A 35 4.55 -6.54 4.95
CA ALA A 35 4.14 -7.92 5.20
C ALA A 35 3.36 -8.48 4.01
N ILE A 36 2.36 -7.74 3.49
CA ILE A 36 1.63 -8.13 2.27
C ILE A 36 2.61 -8.39 1.11
N ALA A 37 3.54 -7.47 0.86
CA ALA A 37 4.48 -7.60 -0.25
C ALA A 37 5.42 -8.82 -0.12
N TRP A 38 5.67 -9.31 1.09
CA TRP A 38 6.52 -10.47 1.35
C TRP A 38 5.77 -11.79 1.39
N THR A 39 4.52 -11.80 1.86
CA THR A 39 3.78 -13.04 2.15
C THR A 39 2.72 -13.38 1.12
N GLU A 40 2.19 -12.39 0.41
CA GLU A 40 1.08 -12.58 -0.53
C GLU A 40 1.57 -12.68 -1.98
N SER A 41 0.76 -13.29 -2.82
CA SER A 41 1.06 -13.45 -4.25
C SER A 41 0.64 -12.22 -5.06
N VAL A 42 1.40 -11.92 -6.12
CA VAL A 42 1.04 -10.88 -7.09
C VAL A 42 -0.28 -11.24 -7.76
N THR A 43 -1.27 -10.34 -7.69
CA THR A 43 -2.58 -10.49 -8.31
C THR A 43 -2.64 -9.85 -9.69
N LYS A 44 -1.81 -8.82 -9.94
CA LYS A 44 -1.71 -8.18 -11.26
C LYS A 44 -0.32 -7.63 -11.53
N LYS A 45 0.14 -7.78 -12.77
CA LYS A 45 1.35 -7.13 -13.30
C LYS A 45 0.99 -6.22 -14.47
N VAL A 46 1.50 -4.99 -14.45
CA VAL A 46 1.39 -4.04 -15.55
C VAL A 46 2.80 -3.61 -15.98
N THR A 47 3.17 -3.97 -17.21
CA THR A 47 4.46 -3.60 -17.80
C THR A 47 4.42 -2.17 -18.31
N LEU A 48 5.42 -1.37 -17.96
CA LEU A 48 5.64 -0.01 -18.41
C LEU A 48 7.00 0.07 -19.14
N PRO A 49 7.25 1.12 -19.95
CA PRO A 49 8.52 1.23 -20.68
C PRO A 49 9.79 1.19 -19.80
N TYR A 50 9.69 1.62 -18.54
CA TYR A 50 10.81 1.76 -17.61
C TYR A 50 10.75 0.82 -16.40
N GLY A 51 9.77 -0.10 -16.35
CA GLY A 51 9.64 -1.06 -15.25
C GLY A 51 8.26 -1.70 -15.20
N ASN A 52 7.87 -2.22 -14.04
CA ASN A 52 6.62 -2.94 -13.87
C ASN A 52 5.92 -2.48 -12.60
N ASN A 53 4.60 -2.27 -12.69
CA ASN A 53 3.73 -2.19 -11.53
C ASN A 53 3.23 -3.59 -11.16
N TYR A 54 3.27 -3.90 -9.87
CA TYR A 54 2.76 -5.13 -9.29
C TYR A 54 1.67 -4.78 -8.28
N GLN A 55 0.52 -5.42 -8.41
CA GLN A 55 -0.55 -5.37 -7.41
C GLN A 55 -0.50 -6.63 -6.57
N VAL A 56 -0.65 -6.45 -5.26
CA VAL A 56 -0.67 -7.53 -4.28
C VAL A 56 -1.82 -7.25 -3.32
N ASP A 57 -2.78 -8.17 -3.26
CA ASP A 57 -3.92 -8.08 -2.37
C ASP A 57 -3.61 -8.76 -1.04
N GLY A 58 -4.05 -8.17 0.06
CA GLY A 58 -3.79 -8.73 1.37
C GLY A 58 -4.66 -8.13 2.46
N LYS A 59 -4.57 -8.74 3.64
CA LYS A 59 -5.33 -8.33 4.82
C LYS A 59 -4.41 -7.68 5.83
N ILE A 60 -4.85 -6.58 6.44
CA ILE A 60 -4.12 -5.95 7.55
C ILE A 60 -5.02 -5.79 8.77
N LYS A 61 -4.43 -6.01 9.96
CA LYS A 61 -5.06 -5.64 11.22
C LYS A 61 -4.94 -4.14 11.43
N THR A 62 -6.04 -3.50 11.75
CA THR A 62 -6.11 -2.06 11.98
C THR A 62 -5.83 -1.74 13.45
N PRO A 63 -5.40 -0.50 13.77
CA PRO A 63 -5.30 -0.03 15.15
C PRO A 63 -6.62 -0.10 15.94
N LEU A 64 -7.77 -0.12 15.25
CA LEU A 64 -9.09 -0.28 15.86
C LEU A 64 -9.47 -1.75 16.10
N GLY A 65 -8.59 -2.70 15.78
CA GLY A 65 -8.79 -4.14 16.00
C GLY A 65 -9.56 -4.85 14.88
N SER A 66 -10.11 -4.11 13.90
CA SER A 66 -10.71 -4.71 12.71
C SER A 66 -9.65 -5.24 11.75
N THR A 67 -10.04 -6.11 10.82
CA THR A 67 -9.20 -6.53 9.70
C THR A 67 -9.80 -6.00 8.41
N ILE A 68 -8.99 -5.35 7.59
CA ILE A 68 -9.41 -4.78 6.29
C ILE A 68 -8.65 -5.45 5.15
N HIS A 69 -9.28 -5.54 3.98
CA HIS A 69 -8.64 -5.99 2.74
C HIS A 69 -8.20 -4.77 1.95
N ILE A 70 -6.96 -4.82 1.47
CA ILE A 70 -6.38 -3.76 0.65
C ILE A 70 -5.60 -4.34 -0.51
N THR A 71 -5.54 -3.60 -1.60
CA THR A 71 -4.57 -3.79 -2.67
C THR A 71 -3.39 -2.85 -2.44
N THR A 72 -2.17 -3.40 -2.51
CA THR A 72 -0.92 -2.63 -2.53
C THR A 72 -0.34 -2.61 -3.94
N VAL A 73 0.25 -1.49 -4.35
CA VAL A 73 0.88 -1.32 -5.65
C VAL A 73 2.34 -0.97 -5.47
N TRP A 74 3.20 -1.73 -6.13
CA TRP A 74 4.65 -1.62 -6.07
C TRP A 74 5.23 -1.46 -7.46
N PHE A 75 6.21 -0.58 -7.62
CA PHE A 75 6.92 -0.37 -8.87
C PHE A 75 8.34 -0.93 -8.79
N ILE A 76 8.75 -1.72 -9.78
CA ILE A 76 10.11 -2.24 -9.91
C ILE A 76 10.69 -1.76 -11.25
N LYS A 77 11.79 -1.01 -11.19
CA LYS A 77 12.53 -0.51 -12.36
C LYS A 77 13.17 -1.66 -13.13
N THR A 78 13.26 -1.56 -14.45
CA THR A 78 13.94 -2.59 -15.28
C THR A 78 15.40 -2.80 -14.89
N LYS A 79 16.13 -1.72 -14.57
CA LYS A 79 17.54 -1.76 -14.16
C LYS A 79 17.74 -1.64 -12.64
N GLY A 80 16.71 -1.90 -11.83
CA GLY A 80 16.79 -1.81 -10.37
C GLY A 80 16.03 -2.94 -9.70
N ARG A 81 16.59 -3.55 -8.66
CA ARG A 81 15.95 -4.68 -7.97
C ARG A 81 15.09 -4.29 -6.78
N LYS A 82 15.17 -3.03 -6.31
CA LYS A 82 14.40 -2.58 -5.14
C LYS A 82 13.00 -2.14 -5.58
N PRO A 83 11.93 -2.78 -5.07
CA PRO A 83 10.58 -2.28 -5.23
C PRO A 83 10.41 -0.93 -4.55
N SER A 84 9.63 -0.04 -5.15
CA SER A 84 9.18 1.20 -4.54
C SER A 84 7.68 1.15 -4.34
N PHE A 85 7.22 1.48 -3.14
CA PHE A 85 5.79 1.57 -2.86
C PHE A 85 5.18 2.70 -3.69
N VAL A 86 4.08 2.41 -4.38
CA VAL A 86 3.32 3.39 -5.17
C VAL A 86 2.09 3.85 -4.41
N THR A 87 1.19 2.92 -4.06
CA THR A 87 -0.06 3.24 -3.36
C THR A 87 -0.69 2.01 -2.70
N ALA A 88 -1.61 2.23 -1.78
CA ALA A 88 -2.50 1.20 -1.25
C ALA A 88 -3.92 1.73 -1.15
N TYR A 89 -4.91 0.89 -1.42
CA TYR A 89 -6.32 1.27 -1.42
C TYR A 89 -7.22 0.07 -1.06
N PRO A 90 -8.45 0.31 -0.58
CA PRO A 90 -9.42 -0.76 -0.30
C PRO A 90 -9.76 -1.53 -1.56
N VAL A 91 -9.91 -2.85 -1.46
CA VAL A 91 -10.42 -3.69 -2.56
C VAL A 91 -11.83 -3.29 -2.95
#